data_AF-A0A7W2GS76-F1
#
_entry.id   AF-A0A7W2GS76-F1
#
_cell.length_a   1.000
_cell.length_b   1.000
_cell.length_c   1.000
_cell.angle_alpha   90.00
_cell.angle_beta   90.00
_cell.angle_gamma   90.00
#
_symmetry.space_group_name_H-M   'P 1'
#
loop_
_entity.id
_entity.type
_entity.pdbx_description
1 polymer ?
#
loop_
_entity_poly.entity_id
_entity_poly.type
_entity_poly.pdbx_seq_one_letter_code
_entity_poly.pdbx_strand_id
1 'polypeptide(L)'
;MMESLQTAFSMQGPFPGFCKSARTEEVAKHSYVLTPGRTVGAEDAEDDGVPFEERIAGLKESLAEQFDRSDALSRSIQNNLAAIE
;
A
#
# COMPACT_ATOMS: atom_id res chain seq x y z
N MET A 1 25.37 -34.92 -14.74
CA MET A 1 26.44 -33.99 -14.31
C MET A 1 26.24 -32.69 -15.10
N MET A 2 25.40 -31.74 -14.73
CA MET A 2 24.91 -31.25 -13.44
C MET A 2 23.37 -31.23 -13.50
N GLU A 3 22.69 -32.29 -13.09
CA GLU A 3 22.08 -32.43 -11.77
C GLU A 3 21.60 -31.14 -11.08
N SER A 4 20.29 -31.14 -10.83
CA SER A 4 19.63 -30.69 -9.61
C SER A 4 19.79 -29.21 -9.23
N LEU A 5 18.73 -28.45 -9.50
CA LEU A 5 18.17 -27.46 -8.55
C LEU A 5 16.76 -27.10 -9.05
N GLN A 6 15.92 -28.12 -9.19
CA GLN A 6 14.48 -27.96 -9.39
C GLN A 6 13.78 -28.34 -8.10
N THR A 7 13.97 -27.55 -7.04
CA THR A 7 13.11 -27.53 -5.86
C THR A 7 13.25 -26.20 -5.14
N ALA A 8 12.10 -25.61 -4.78
CA ALA A 8 11.88 -24.51 -3.85
C ALA A 8 12.06 -23.07 -4.37
N PHE A 9 11.30 -22.70 -5.40
CA PHE A 9 10.45 -21.51 -5.26
C PHE A 9 9.27 -21.69 -6.22
N SER A 10 8.07 -21.89 -5.68
CA SER A 10 6.85 -21.70 -6.45
C SER A 10 6.74 -20.21 -6.77
N MET A 11 7.51 -19.71 -7.74
CA MET A 11 7.20 -18.43 -8.38
C MET A 11 5.93 -18.68 -9.18
N GLN A 12 4.80 -18.52 -8.51
CA GLN A 12 3.54 -18.19 -9.17
C GLN A 12 3.87 -17.10 -10.21
N GLY A 13 3.38 -17.27 -11.44
CA GLY A 13 3.73 -16.47 -12.62
C GLY A 13 3.53 -14.96 -12.42
N PRO A 14 3.82 -14.13 -13.44
CA PRO A 14 3.79 -12.67 -13.27
C PRO A 14 2.42 -12.22 -12.78
N PHE A 15 2.35 -11.87 -11.49
CA PHE A 15 1.18 -11.26 -10.91
C PHE A 15 1.05 -9.84 -11.44
N PRO A 16 -0.16 -9.40 -11.83
CA PRO A 16 -0.46 -7.99 -12.02
C PRO A 16 0.03 -7.19 -10.80
N GLY A 17 0.72 -6.08 -11.01
CA GLY A 17 1.27 -5.26 -9.92
C GLY A 17 2.64 -5.68 -9.35
N PHE A 18 3.19 -6.85 -9.70
CA PHE A 18 4.51 -7.30 -9.21
C PHE A 18 5.65 -7.22 -10.24
N CYS A 19 5.47 -7.79 -11.45
CA CYS A 19 6.50 -7.77 -12.49
C CYS A 19 5.89 -7.83 -13.91
N LYS A 20 6.35 -6.97 -14.83
CA LYS A 20 5.99 -7.02 -16.26
C LYS A 20 7.26 -7.01 -17.11
N SER A 21 7.37 -8.01 -18.00
CA SER A 21 8.36 -8.00 -19.09
C SER A 21 7.84 -7.14 -20.24
N ALA A 22 8.45 -5.98 -20.48
CA ALA A 22 8.12 -5.09 -21.60
C ALA A 22 9.25 -5.09 -22.65
N ARG A 23 8.91 -4.93 -23.93
CA ARG A 23 9.92 -4.77 -24.99
C ARG A 23 10.45 -3.34 -25.00
N THR A 24 11.67 -3.15 -25.49
CA THR A 24 12.33 -1.83 -25.54
C THR A 24 11.50 -0.78 -26.29
N GLU A 25 10.76 -1.18 -27.33
CA GLU A 25 9.90 -0.29 -28.11
C GLU A 25 8.68 0.19 -27.32
N GLU A 26 8.18 -0.61 -26.37
CA GLU A 26 7.06 -0.25 -25.48
C GLU A 26 7.51 0.78 -24.44
N VAL A 27 8.71 0.60 -23.90
CA VAL A 27 9.33 1.54 -22.95
C VAL A 27 9.67 2.88 -23.63
N ALA A 28 10.11 2.84 -24.89
CA ALA A 28 10.41 4.05 -25.67
C ALA A 28 9.18 4.93 -25.91
N LYS A 29 7.98 4.34 -26.12
CA LYS A 29 6.72 5.08 -26.27
C LYS A 29 6.33 5.90 -25.03
N HIS A 30 6.84 5.51 -23.86
CA HIS A 30 6.62 6.20 -22.60
C HIS A 30 7.84 7.00 -22.13
N SER A 31 8.73 7.39 -23.07
CA SER A 31 9.95 8.16 -22.81
C SER A 31 10.86 7.50 -21.76
N TYR A 32 10.89 6.17 -21.74
CA TYR A 32 11.65 5.38 -20.77
C TYR A 32 11.22 5.56 -19.30
N VAL A 33 10.03 6.09 -19.05
CA VAL A 33 9.47 6.24 -17.70
C VAL A 33 8.92 4.89 -17.22
N LEU A 34 9.63 4.28 -16.25
CA LEU A 34 9.31 2.97 -15.65
C LEU A 34 8.56 3.08 -14.32
N THR A 35 7.62 4.01 -14.19
CA THR A 35 6.81 4.16 -12.97
C THR A 35 5.99 2.89 -12.73
N PRO A 36 6.16 2.18 -11.60
CA PRO A 36 5.55 0.86 -11.35
C PRO A 36 4.04 0.80 -11.61
N GLY A 37 3.28 1.82 -11.19
CA GLY A 37 1.83 1.86 -11.43
C GLY A 37 1.42 1.89 -12.90
N ARG A 38 2.31 2.31 -13.81
CA ARG A 38 2.06 2.34 -15.26
C ARG A 38 2.64 1.14 -16.00
N THR A 39 3.77 0.61 -15.52
CA THR A 39 4.46 -0.52 -16.17
C THR A 39 4.03 -1.88 -15.66
N VAL A 40 3.55 -1.99 -14.43
CA VAL A 40 3.19 -3.28 -13.82
C VAL A 40 1.68 -3.42 -13.62
N GLY A 41 0.93 -2.32 -13.82
CA GLY A 41 -0.48 -2.24 -13.44
C GLY A 41 -0.64 -2.25 -11.92
N ALA A 42 -1.88 -2.20 -11.46
CA ALA A 42 -2.24 -2.70 -10.14
C ALA A 42 -3.04 -3.99 -10.36
N GLU A 43 -3.02 -4.91 -9.41
CA GLU A 43 -4.08 -5.91 -9.33
C GLU A 43 -5.42 -5.17 -9.31
N ASP A 44 -6.45 -5.68 -9.99
CA ASP A 44 -7.78 -5.08 -9.93
C ASP A 44 -8.14 -5.01 -8.45
N ALA A 45 -8.17 -3.79 -7.90
CA ALA A 45 -8.64 -3.59 -6.55
C ALA A 45 -10.08 -4.11 -6.54
N GLU A 46 -10.38 -5.07 -5.67
CA GLU A 46 -11.77 -5.44 -5.41
C GLU A 46 -12.52 -4.16 -5.08
N ASP A 47 -13.40 -3.74 -5.99
CA ASP A 47 -14.27 -2.61 -5.77
C ASP A 47 -15.27 -3.02 -4.69
N ASP A 48 -15.10 -2.49 -3.50
CA ASP A 48 -16.04 -2.71 -2.39
C ASP A 48 -17.39 -2.00 -2.61
N GLY A 49 -17.56 -1.33 -3.75
CA GLY A 49 -18.80 -0.69 -4.17
C GLY A 49 -19.07 0.61 -3.42
N VAL A 50 -18.14 1.08 -2.59
CA VAL A 50 -18.30 2.30 -1.79
C VAL A 50 -17.90 3.51 -2.63
N PRO A 51 -18.81 4.49 -2.86
CA PRO A 51 -18.47 5.73 -3.53
C PRO A 51 -17.28 6.43 -2.87
N PHE A 52 -16.43 7.06 -3.67
CA PHE A 52 -15.24 7.75 -3.17
C PHE A 52 -15.57 8.77 -2.08
N GLU A 53 -16.64 9.53 -2.28
CA GLU A 53 -17.11 10.55 -1.35
C GLU A 53 -17.51 9.95 0.01
N GLU A 54 -18.18 8.80 0.00
CA GLU A 54 -18.60 8.08 1.19
C GLU A 54 -17.39 7.52 1.95
N ARG A 55 -16.45 6.90 1.23
CA ARG A 55 -15.20 6.41 1.83
C ARG A 55 -14.42 7.53 2.50
N ILE A 56 -14.24 8.66 1.81
CA ILE A 56 -13.49 9.80 2.34
C ILE A 56 -14.21 10.41 3.55
N ALA A 57 -15.54 10.46 3.55
CA ALA A 57 -16.31 10.91 4.71
C ALA A 57 -16.05 10.02 5.93
N GLY A 58 -16.16 8.70 5.78
CA GLY A 58 -15.89 7.76 6.89
C GLY A 58 -14.45 7.78 7.39
N LEU A 59 -13.48 7.95 6.49
CA LEU A 59 -12.07 8.12 6.86
C LEU A 59 -11.82 9.41 7.64
N LYS A 60 -12.48 10.52 7.27
CA LYS A 60 -12.37 11.79 7.99
C LYS A 60 -12.94 11.70 9.39
N GLU A 61 -14.09 11.05 9.54
CA GLU A 61 -14.70 10.79 10.86
C GLU A 61 -13.77 9.94 11.73
N SER A 62 -13.30 8.82 11.20
CA SER A 62 -12.34 7.93 11.89
C SER A 62 -11.06 8.66 12.32
N LEU A 63 -10.57 9.58 11.48
CA LEU A 63 -9.38 10.37 11.77
C LEU A 63 -9.64 11.41 12.87
N ALA A 64 -10.82 12.05 12.88
CA ALA A 64 -11.19 12.99 13.94
C ALA A 64 -11.24 12.30 15.31
N GLU A 65 -11.85 11.10 15.39
CA GLU A 65 -11.86 10.31 16.62
C GLU A 65 -10.46 9.91 17.11
N GLN A 66 -9.53 9.69 16.18
CA GLN A 66 -8.13 9.39 16.54
C GLN A 66 -7.44 10.61 17.15
N PHE A 67 -7.70 11.82 16.65
CA PHE A 67 -7.19 13.04 17.27
C PHE A 67 -7.74 13.25 18.69
N ASP A 68 -9.04 13.06 18.88
CA ASP A 68 -9.65 13.19 20.21
C ASP A 68 -9.05 12.19 21.22
N ARG A 69 -8.83 10.94 20.79
CA ARG A 69 -8.15 9.92 21.60
C ARG A 69 -6.70 10.29 21.90
N SER A 70 -5.97 10.81 20.91
CA SER A 70 -4.59 11.27 21.07
C SER A 70 -4.48 12.39 22.11
N ASP A 71 -5.40 13.36 22.04
CA ASP A 71 -5.46 14.47 22.98
C ASP A 71 -5.79 14.01 24.40
N ALA A 72 -6.78 13.13 24.55
CA ALA A 72 -7.15 12.57 25.84
C ALA A 72 -5.98 11.79 26.48
N LEU A 73 -5.28 10.99 25.68
CA LEU A 73 -4.10 10.24 26.14
C LEU A 73 -2.96 11.18 26.54
N SER A 74 -2.69 12.21 25.74
CA SER A 74 -1.65 13.20 26.03
C SER A 74 -1.92 13.93 27.35
N ARG A 75 -3.17 14.34 27.61
CA ARG A 75 -3.57 14.94 28.89
C ARG A 75 -3.38 13.98 30.06
N SER A 76 -3.75 12.71 29.88
CA SER A 76 -3.56 11.68 30.91
C SER A 76 -2.08 11.47 31.26
N ILE A 77 -1.21 11.42 30.24
CA ILE A 77 0.25 11.31 30.44
C ILE A 77 0.79 12.51 31.21
N GLN A 78 0.40 13.73 30.83
CA GLN A 78 0.84 14.95 31.52
C GLN A 78 0.40 14.97 32.99
N ASN A 79 -0.85 14.59 33.28
CA ASN A 79 -1.36 14.51 34.64
C ASN A 79 -0.60 13.49 35.49
N ASN A 80 -0.29 12.32 34.91
CA ASN A 80 0.46 11.27 35.61
C ASN A 80 1.91 11.69 35.88
N LEU A 81 2.56 12.40 34.95
CA LEU A 81 3.91 12.93 35.16
C LEU A 81 3.93 13.99 36.25
N ALA A 82 2.96 14.91 36.25
CA ALA A 82 2.84 15.95 37.27
C ALA A 82 2.55 15.39 38.68
N ALA A 83 2.10 14.15 38.81
CA ALA A 83 1.87 13.49 40.09
C ALA A 83 3.13 12.83 40.68
N ILE A 84 4.21 12.72 39.89
CA ILE A 84 5.48 12.09 40.29
C ILE A 84 6.58 13.13 40.57
N GLU A 85 6.39 14.38 40.13
CA GLU A 85 7.19 15.55 40.54
C GLU A 85 6.71 16.13 41.89
#